data_AF-A0A235IUA2-F1
#
_entry.id   AF-A0A235IUA2-F1
#
_cell.length_a   1.000
_cell.length_b   1.000
_cell.length_c   1.000
_cell.angle_alpha   90.00
_cell.angle_beta   90.00
_cell.angle_gamma   90.00
#
_symmetry.space_group_name_H-M   'P 1'
#
loop_
_entity.id
_entity.type
_entity.pdbx_description
1 polymer ?
#
loop_
_entity_poly.entity_id
_entity_poly.type
_entity_poly.pdbx_seq_one_letter_code
_entity_poly.pdbx_strand_id
1 'polypeptide(L)'
;MSETAKLLYPSIEKLVKEIVAVNHAWKVARELFGEDSPLSISSRDLKTCLQVRLLRSHAPEQVYLIEDKQSEGEPVYSLCLREPIGKRLYAEHLPMRIAEKVLTDKELKQFKK
;
A
#
# COMPACT_ATOMS: atom_id res chain seq x y z
N MET A 1 13.57 -11.26 19.64
CA MET A 1 13.70 -11.38 18.16
C MET A 1 15.09 -10.94 17.74
N SER A 2 15.77 -11.72 16.89
CA SER A 2 17.06 -11.31 16.31
C SER A 2 16.91 -10.08 15.41
N GLU A 3 18.01 -9.40 15.13
CA GLU A 3 18.03 -8.24 14.24
C GLU A 3 17.61 -8.60 12.81
N THR A 4 17.98 -9.78 12.34
CA THR A 4 17.49 -10.38 11.09
C THR A 4 15.97 -10.61 11.09
N ALA A 5 15.39 -11.07 12.19
CA ALA A 5 13.94 -11.24 12.30
C ALA A 5 13.20 -9.89 12.25
N LYS A 6 13.76 -8.82 12.80
CA LYS A 6 13.18 -7.46 12.72
C LYS A 6 13.21 -6.88 11.29
N LEU A 7 14.18 -7.29 10.46
CA LEU A 7 14.26 -6.90 9.05
C LEU A 7 13.24 -7.66 8.19
N LEU A 8 13.05 -8.94 8.46
CA LEU A 8 12.13 -9.81 7.73
C LEU A 8 10.67 -9.57 8.12
N TYR A 9 10.42 -9.24 9.38
CA TYR A 9 9.09 -8.95 9.94
C TYR A 9 9.05 -7.54 10.55
N PRO A 10 9.05 -6.49 9.71
CA PRO A 10 8.92 -5.11 10.18
C PRO A 10 7.58 -4.93 10.86
N SER A 11 7.52 -4.01 11.84
CA SER A 11 6.24 -3.63 12.43
C SER A 11 5.32 -3.01 11.37
N ILE A 12 4.01 -3.15 11.58
CA ILE A 12 2.99 -2.49 10.75
C ILE A 12 3.26 -0.98 10.62
N GLU A 13 3.68 -0.32 11.71
CA GLU A 13 4.01 1.10 11.72
C GLU A 13 5.18 1.43 10.78
N LYS A 14 6.22 0.59 10.75
CA LYS A 14 7.34 0.79 9.85
C LYS A 14 6.90 0.64 8.39
N LEU A 15 6.13 -0.39 8.06
CA LEU A 15 5.60 -0.59 6.71
C LEU A 15 4.71 0.57 6.25
N VAL A 16 3.83 1.08 7.13
CA VAL A 16 2.98 2.23 6.81
C VAL A 16 3.84 3.48 6.55
N LYS A 17 4.85 3.75 7.38
CA LYS A 17 5.77 4.88 7.15
C LYS A 17 6.52 4.75 5.82
N GLU A 18 6.99 3.55 5.48
CA GLU A 18 7.67 3.28 4.21
C GLU A 18 6.75 3.47 3.00
N ILE A 19 5.52 2.94 3.04
CA ILE A 19 4.51 3.12 1.97
C ILE A 19 4.25 4.61 1.72
N VAL A 20 4.07 5.38 2.79
CA VAL A 20 3.82 6.83 2.71
C VAL A 20 5.00 7.57 2.10
N ALA A 21 6.21 7.28 2.57
CA ALA A 21 7.42 7.90 2.05
C ALA A 21 7.61 7.61 0.55
N VAL A 22 7.44 6.36 0.13
CA VAL A 22 7.57 5.97 -1.28
C VAL A 22 6.43 6.55 -2.13
N ASN A 23 5.21 6.68 -1.60
CA ASN A 23 4.11 7.36 -2.30
C ASN A 23 4.40 8.86 -2.52
N HIS A 24 5.02 9.53 -1.54
CA HIS A 24 5.48 10.91 -1.73
C HIS A 24 6.58 10.98 -2.79
N ALA A 25 7.57 10.08 -2.75
CA ALA A 25 8.62 10.01 -3.76
C ALA A 25 8.05 9.78 -5.18
N TRP A 26 7.07 8.89 -5.33
CA TRP A 26 6.36 8.67 -6.60
C TRP A 26 5.65 9.93 -7.10
N LYS A 27 4.93 10.65 -6.23
CA LYS A 27 4.24 11.89 -6.61
C LYS A 27 5.22 12.95 -7.11
N VAL A 28 6.35 13.13 -6.41
CA VAL A 28 7.42 14.06 -6.81
C VAL A 28 8.08 13.62 -8.11
N ALA A 29 8.39 12.32 -8.27
CA ALA A 29 8.98 11.81 -9.50
C ALA A 29 8.06 12.01 -10.71
N ARG A 30 6.75 11.77 -10.53
CA ARG A 30 5.74 12.00 -11.57
C ARG A 30 5.65 13.47 -11.97
N GLU A 31 5.72 14.38 -11.00
CA GLU A 31 5.70 15.82 -11.26
C GLU A 31 6.95 16.30 -12.01
N LEU A 32 8.14 15.84 -11.60
CA LEU A 32 9.41 16.30 -12.18
C LEU A 32 9.77 15.64 -13.50
N PHE A 33 9.44 14.37 -13.67
CA PHE A 33 9.94 13.55 -14.78
C PHE A 33 8.82 12.97 -15.67
N GLY A 34 7.55 13.19 -15.32
CA GLY A 34 6.40 12.60 -16.00
C GLY A 34 6.05 11.20 -15.48
N GLU A 35 4.82 10.76 -15.75
CA GLU A 35 4.27 9.50 -15.25
C GLU A 35 5.01 8.26 -15.79
N ASP A 36 5.41 8.31 -17.06
CA ASP A 36 6.07 7.18 -17.74
C ASP A 36 7.60 7.16 -17.55
N SER A 37 8.14 8.04 -16.69
CA SER A 37 9.57 8.02 -16.41
C SER A 37 9.98 6.75 -15.64
N PRO A 38 11.21 6.23 -15.84
CA PRO A 38 11.70 5.09 -15.07
C PRO A 38 11.66 5.32 -13.55
N LEU A 39 11.85 6.55 -13.08
CA LEU A 39 11.78 6.90 -11.65
C LEU A 39 10.34 6.86 -11.11
N SER A 40 9.38 7.37 -11.89
CA SER A 40 7.96 7.30 -11.55
C SER A 40 7.48 5.86 -11.51
N ILE A 41 7.82 5.07 -12.52
CA ILE A 41 7.46 3.65 -12.62
C ILE A 41 8.05 2.85 -11.46
N SER A 42 9.36 2.95 -11.22
CA SER A 42 10.02 2.20 -10.14
C SER A 42 9.51 2.57 -8.75
N SER A 43 9.23 3.86 -8.49
CA SER A 43 8.67 4.30 -7.21
C SER A 43 7.23 3.81 -7.01
N ARG A 44 6.40 3.85 -8.06
CA ARG A 44 5.04 3.29 -8.04
C ARG A 44 5.05 1.79 -7.76
N ASP A 45 5.93 1.06 -8.43
CA ASP A 45 6.01 -0.39 -8.31
C ASP A 45 6.53 -0.78 -6.91
N LEU A 46 7.53 -0.05 -6.37
CA LEU A 46 7.99 -0.24 -4.99
C LEU A 46 6.88 0.04 -3.96
N LYS A 47 6.10 1.12 -4.14
CA LYS A 47 4.92 1.41 -3.30
C LYS A 47 3.96 0.22 -3.31
N THR A 48 3.68 -0.31 -4.50
CA THR A 48 2.77 -1.45 -4.68
C THR A 48 3.30 -2.69 -3.96
N CYS A 49 4.59 -3.01 -4.08
CA CYS A 49 5.22 -4.12 -3.37
C CYS A 49 5.08 -3.99 -1.85
N LEU A 50 5.28 -2.78 -1.30
CA LEU A 50 5.12 -2.53 0.13
C LEU A 50 3.66 -2.66 0.58
N GLN A 51 2.71 -2.18 -0.21
CA GLN A 51 1.27 -2.35 0.05
C GLN A 51 0.87 -3.84 0.06
N VAL A 52 1.36 -4.63 -0.89
CA VAL A 52 1.13 -6.09 -0.91
C VAL A 52 1.76 -6.77 0.31
N ARG A 53 2.99 -6.39 0.69
CA ARG A 53 3.65 -6.91 1.89
C ARG A 53 2.84 -6.61 3.16
N LEU A 54 2.33 -5.39 3.29
CA LEU A 54 1.48 -4.98 4.40
C LEU A 54 0.22 -5.87 4.49
N LEU A 55 -0.49 -6.05 3.37
CA LEU A 55 -1.69 -6.89 3.32
C LEU A 55 -1.38 -8.34 3.68
N ARG A 56 -0.39 -8.96 3.05
CA ARG A 56 -0.01 -10.36 3.31
C ARG A 56 0.47 -10.62 4.74
N SER A 57 0.98 -9.61 5.42
CA SER A 57 1.55 -9.75 6.76
C SER A 57 0.54 -9.41 7.87
N HIS A 58 -0.49 -8.61 7.57
CA HIS A 58 -1.32 -7.99 8.60
C HIS A 58 -2.83 -7.99 8.29
N ALA A 59 -3.27 -8.44 7.12
CA ALA A 59 -4.69 -8.51 6.77
C ALA A 59 -5.27 -9.91 6.99
N PRO A 60 -6.56 -10.01 7.41
CA PRO A 60 -7.48 -8.90 7.67
C PRO A 60 -7.39 -8.29 9.08
N GLU A 61 -6.54 -8.80 9.97
CA GLU A 61 -6.62 -8.54 11.42
C GLU A 61 -6.25 -7.11 11.81
N GLN A 62 -5.33 -6.46 11.08
CA GLN A 62 -4.87 -5.11 11.40
C GLN A 62 -5.01 -4.15 10.21
N VAL A 63 -5.07 -4.67 8.99
CA VAL A 63 -5.27 -3.91 7.75
C VAL A 63 -6.34 -4.59 6.90
N TYR A 64 -7.14 -3.82 6.18
CA TYR A 64 -8.12 -4.35 5.23
C TYR A 64 -8.32 -3.39 4.05
N LEU A 65 -8.87 -3.92 2.96
CA LEU A 65 -9.27 -3.17 1.78
C LEU A 65 -10.73 -2.74 1.89
N ILE A 66 -11.00 -1.47 1.61
CA ILE A 66 -12.34 -0.96 1.37
C ILE A 66 -12.33 -0.14 0.09
N GLU A 67 -13.39 -0.27 -0.72
CA GLU A 67 -13.55 0.56 -1.91
C GLU A 67 -13.75 2.02 -1.49
N ASP A 68 -12.95 2.92 -2.06
CA ASP A 68 -13.11 4.36 -1.85
C ASP A 68 -14.13 4.92 -2.85
N LYS A 69 -15.37 5.03 -2.39
CA LYS A 69 -16.48 5.56 -3.21
C LYS A 69 -16.38 7.06 -3.50
N GLN A 70 -15.42 7.76 -2.87
CA GLN A 70 -15.20 9.19 -3.07
C GLN A 70 -14.03 9.48 -4.01
N SER A 71 -13.33 8.46 -4.50
CA SER A 71 -12.20 8.69 -5.41
C SER A 71 -12.67 9.25 -6.74
N GLU A 72 -12.22 10.45 -7.09
CA GLU A 72 -12.36 11.01 -8.43
C GLU A 72 -11.31 10.38 -9.36
N GLY A 73 -11.73 9.62 -10.37
CA GLY A 73 -10.83 8.97 -11.34
C GLY A 73 -11.01 7.46 -11.43
N GLU A 74 -9.90 6.72 -11.43
CA GLU A 74 -9.96 5.25 -11.45
C GLU A 74 -10.45 4.70 -10.09
N PRO A 75 -11.24 3.61 -10.07
CA PRO A 75 -11.63 2.98 -8.82
C PRO A 75 -10.43 2.52 -7.99
N VAL A 76 -10.42 2.86 -6.71
CA VAL A 76 -9.33 2.51 -5.79
C VAL A 76 -9.84 1.84 -4.51
N TYR A 77 -8.98 1.01 -3.93
CA TYR A 77 -9.11 0.58 -2.54
C TYR A 77 -8.30 1.49 -1.62
N SER A 78 -8.88 1.82 -0.47
CA SER A 78 -8.16 2.32 0.70
C SER A 78 -7.64 1.14 1.53
N LEU A 79 -6.34 1.13 1.82
CA LEU A 79 -5.73 0.17 2.75
C LEU A 79 -5.93 0.67 4.19
N CYS A 80 -7.11 0.42 4.74
CA CYS A 80 -7.53 0.90 6.04
C CYS A 80 -6.83 0.16 7.19
N LEU A 81 -6.47 0.91 8.22
CA LEU A 81 -5.91 0.40 9.46
C LEU A 81 -7.07 0.17 10.45
N ARG A 82 -7.06 -0.97 11.16
CA ARG A 82 -8.03 -1.20 12.24
C ARG A 82 -7.76 -0.29 13.43
N GLU A 83 -6.49 -0.12 13.75
CA GLU A 83 -6.01 0.80 14.77
C GLU A 83 -5.22 1.94 14.10
N PRO A 84 -5.49 3.22 14.43
CA PRO A 84 -4.75 4.34 13.87
C PRO A 84 -3.25 4.24 14.16
N ILE A 85 -2.43 4.58 13.17
CA ILE A 85 -0.97 4.70 13.35
C ILE A 85 -0.61 6.18 13.25
N GLY A 86 -0.31 6.78 14.40
CA GLY A 86 -0.21 8.23 14.52
C GLY A 86 -1.55 8.89 14.18
N LYS A 87 -1.56 9.76 13.17
CA LYS A 87 -2.78 10.43 12.67
C LYS A 87 -3.43 9.71 11.47
N ARG A 88 -2.88 8.58 11.02
CA ARG A 88 -3.33 7.89 9.82
C ARG A 88 -4.36 6.81 10.13
N LEU A 89 -5.43 6.81 9.34
CA LEU A 89 -6.48 5.77 9.34
C LEU A 89 -6.30 4.76 8.20
N TYR A 90 -5.42 5.05 7.24
CA TYR A 90 -5.12 4.18 6.11
C TYR A 90 -3.65 4.36 5.67
N ALA A 91 -3.08 3.34 5.04
CA ALA A 91 -1.70 3.34 4.60
C ALA A 91 -1.51 4.24 3.37
N GLU A 92 -2.25 4.01 2.29
CA GLU A 92 -2.40 4.83 1.07
C GLU A 92 -3.45 4.12 0.18
N HIS A 93 -3.85 4.74 -0.94
CA HIS A 93 -4.74 4.11 -1.94
C HIS A 93 -3.99 3.14 -2.88
N LEU A 94 -4.69 2.09 -3.32
CA LEU A 94 -4.25 1.09 -4.30
C LEU A 94 -5.32 0.96 -5.40
N PRO A 95 -5.01 1.26 -6.66
CA PRO A 95 -5.97 1.08 -7.76
C PRO A 95 -6.49 -0.35 -7.84
N MET A 96 -7.80 -0.52 -8.06
CA MET A 96 -8.42 -1.84 -8.11
C MET A 96 -7.81 -2.72 -9.22
N ARG A 97 -7.56 -2.12 -10.39
CA ARG A 97 -6.84 -2.76 -11.51
C ARG A 97 -5.46 -3.28 -11.12
N ILE A 98 -4.72 -2.55 -10.28
CA ILE A 98 -3.41 -3.00 -9.79
C ILE A 98 -3.58 -4.10 -8.75
N ALA A 99 -4.54 -3.96 -7.83
CA ALA A 99 -4.84 -5.00 -6.84
C ALA A 99 -5.16 -6.34 -7.51
N GLU A 100 -6.00 -6.33 -8.55
CA GLU A 100 -6.36 -7.51 -9.36
C GLU A 100 -5.18 -8.11 -10.13
N LYS A 101 -4.15 -7.32 -10.43
CA LYS A 101 -2.93 -7.80 -11.08
C LYS A 101 -1.96 -8.47 -10.11
N VAL A 102 -1.89 -8.02 -8.86
CA VAL A 102 -0.83 -8.41 -7.90
C VAL A 102 -1.31 -9.30 -6.76
N LEU A 103 -2.63 -9.40 -6.56
CA LEU A 103 -3.28 -10.25 -5.57
C LEU A 103 -4.11 -11.33 -6.27
N THR A 104 -4.18 -12.50 -5.65
CA THR A 104 -5.11 -13.54 -6.09
C THR A 104 -6.56 -13.22 -5.70
N ASP A 105 -7.54 -13.81 -6.37
CA ASP A 105 -8.96 -13.67 -5.98
C ASP A 105 -9.23 -14.08 -4.54
N LYS A 106 -8.50 -15.10 -4.04
CA LYS A 106 -8.59 -15.54 -2.65
C LYS A 106 -8.09 -14.46 -1.69
N GLU A 107 -6.94 -13.86 -2.01
CA GLU A 107 -6.39 -12.74 -1.23
C GLU A 107 -7.32 -11.53 -1.26
N LEU A 108 -7.86 -11.15 -2.42
CA LEU A 108 -8.80 -10.04 -2.54
C LEU A 108 -10.06 -10.27 -1.69
N LYS A 109 -10.61 -11.49 -1.69
CA LYS A 109 -11.75 -11.85 -0.84
C LYS A 109 -11.38 -11.82 0.66
N GLN A 110 -10.20 -12.31 1.01
CA GLN A 110 -9.72 -12.36 2.39
C GLN A 110 -9.40 -10.96 2.94
N PHE A 111 -8.83 -10.08 2.13
CA PHE A 111 -8.33 -8.78 2.58
C PHE A 111 -9.41 -7.70 2.59
N LYS A 112 -10.54 -7.90 1.91
CA LYS A 112 -11.68 -6.97 1.95
C LYS A 112 -12.44 -7.07 3.27
N LYS A 113 -13.04 -5.94 3.68
CA LYS A 113 -14.01 -5.89 4.79
C LYS A 113 -15.40 -6.34 4.35
#